data_AF-A0A414SFA7-F1
#
_entry.id   AF-A0A414SFA7-F1
#
_cell.length_a   1.000
_cell.length_b   1.000
_cell.length_c   1.000
_cell.angle_alpha   90.00
_cell.angle_beta   90.00
_cell.angle_gamma   90.00
#
_symmetry.space_group_name_H-M   'P 1'
#
loop_
_entity.id
_entity.type
_entity.pdbx_description
1 polymer ?
#
loop_
_entity_poly.entity_id
_entity_poly.type
_entity_poly.pdbx_seq_one_letter_code
_entity_poly.pdbx_strand_id
1 'polypeptide(L)' 'MYIHVDTIEQYKVLQYIKRHFFMDKITITKINQTSLCVTDYTNECLIFEYFNGTIITHEVKNRGF' A
#
# COMPACT_ATOMS: atom_id res chain seq x y z
N MET A 1 -0.96 -14.13 -3.86
CA MET A 1 -1.11 -12.94 -4.73
C MET A 1 0.25 -12.58 -5.35
N TYR A 2 0.37 -12.52 -6.69
CA TYR A 2 1.56 -12.00 -7.37
C TYR A 2 1.33 -10.53 -7.73
N ILE A 3 2.09 -9.62 -7.10
CA ILE A 3 1.99 -8.17 -7.36
C ILE A 3 3.23 -7.75 -8.13
N HIS A 4 3.00 -7.16 -9.30
CA HIS A 4 4.04 -6.47 -10.07
C HIS A 4 4.13 -5.01 -9.62
N VAL A 5 5.35 -4.55 -9.36
CA VAL A 5 5.69 -3.16 -9.03
C VAL A 5 6.61 -2.60 -10.10
N ASP A 6 6.48 -1.31 -10.38
CA ASP A 6 7.14 -0.66 -11.52
C ASP A 6 8.37 0.15 -11.08
N THR A 7 8.46 0.51 -9.80
CA THR A 7 9.53 1.36 -9.24
C THR A 7 10.17 0.75 -8.00
N ILE A 8 11.37 1.23 -7.66
CA ILE A 8 12.08 0.83 -6.44
C ILE A 8 11.29 1.25 -5.19
N GLU A 9 10.64 2.41 -5.23
CA GLU A 9 9.81 2.94 -4.17
C GLU A 9 8.63 2.00 -3.90
N GLN A 10 7.85 1.66 -4.93
CA GLN A 10 6.77 0.67 -4.81
C GLN A 10 7.29 -0.69 -4.33
N TYR A 11 8.47 -1.14 -4.79
CA TYR A 11 9.08 -2.38 -4.31
C TYR A 11 9.37 -2.32 -2.81
N LYS A 12 9.94 -1.22 -2.31
CA LYS A 12 10.22 -1.03 -0.89
C LYS A 12 8.93 -1.01 -0.07
N VAL A 13 7.89 -0.33 -0.56
CA VAL A 13 6.55 -0.37 0.05
C VAL A 13 6.00 -1.80 0.09
N LEU A 14 6.07 -2.55 -1.01
CA LEU A 14 5.61 -3.94 -1.06
C LEU A 14 6.36 -4.84 -0.09
N GLN A 15 7.67 -4.67 0.05
CA GLN A 15 8.48 -5.42 1.03
C GLN A 15 8.06 -5.12 2.47
N TYR A 16 7.77 -3.85 2.78
CA TYR A 16 7.24 -3.45 4.07
C TYR A 16 5.89 -4.15 4.32
N ILE A 17 4.94 -4.05 3.39
CA ILE A 17 3.61 -4.65 3.53
C ILE A 17 3.71 -6.18 3.74
N LYS A 18 4.52 -6.88 2.94
CA LYS A 18 4.71 -8.34 3.07
C LYS A 18 5.26 -8.79 4.43
N ARG A 19 6.01 -7.92 5.13
CA ARG A 19 6.56 -8.22 6.46
C ARG A 19 5.58 -7.97 7.59
N HIS A 20 4.62 -7.08 7.38
CA HIS A 20 3.74 -6.58 8.44
C HIS A 20 2.27 -7.03 8.29
N PHE A 21 1.86 -7.52 7.11
CA PHE A 21 0.47 -7.88 6.83
C PHE A 21 0.32 -9.32 6.32
N PHE A 22 -0.83 -9.93 6.65
CA PHE A 22 -1.25 -11.20 6.09
C PHE A 22 -1.79 -11.00 4.67
N MET A 23 -0.99 -11.38 3.68
CA MET A 23 -1.27 -11.12 2.26
C MET A 23 -2.58 -11.73 1.75
N ASP A 24 -3.07 -12.82 2.37
CA ASP A 24 -4.31 -13.49 1.96
C ASP A 24 -5.58 -12.75 2.42
N LYS A 25 -5.42 -11.70 3.26
CA LYS A 25 -6.54 -10.92 3.81
C LYS A 25 -6.58 -9.48 3.28
N ILE A 26 -5.71 -9.14 2.34
CA ILE A 26 -5.62 -7.79 1.79
C ILE A 26 -5.51 -7.80 0.28
N THR A 27 -6.01 -6.73 -0.33
CA THR A 27 -5.75 -6.39 -1.73
C THR A 27 -4.74 -5.26 -1.76
N ILE A 28 -3.79 -5.31 -2.71
CA ILE A 28 -2.82 -4.22 -2.89
C ILE A 28 -2.99 -3.64 -4.29
N THR A 29 -3.14 -2.32 -4.37
CA THR A 29 -3.30 -1.59 -5.63
C THR A 29 -2.20 -0.54 -5.79
N LYS A 30 -1.70 -0.37 -7.02
CA LYS A 30 -0.74 0.69 -7.35
C LYS A 30 -1.49 2.02 -7.43
N ILE A 31 -0.98 3.05 -6.76
CA ILE A 31 -1.59 4.38 -6.77
C ILE A 31 -0.79 5.33 -7.64
N ASN A 32 0.53 5.45 -7.37
CA ASN A 32 1.44 6.26 -8.16
C ASN A 32 2.86 5.67 -8.08
N GLN A 33 3.86 6.37 -8.63
CA GLN A 33 5.25 5.90 -8.69
C GLN A 33 5.90 5.62 -7.32
N THR A 34 5.37 6.17 -6.23
CA THR A 34 5.96 6.05 -4.89
C THR A 34 5.08 5.31 -3.87
N SER A 35 3.85 4.93 -4.24
CA SER A 35 2.85 4.45 -3.28
C SER A 35 1.99 3.27 -3.74
N LEU A 36 1.55 2.48 -2.76
CA LEU A 36 0.60 1.38 -2.88
C LEU A 36 -0.54 1.57 -1.86
N CYS A 37 -1.79 1.29 -2.24
CA CYS A 37 -2.90 1.17 -1.28
C CYS A 37 -3.05 -0.29 -0.86
N VAL A 38 -3.25 -0.50 0.44
CA VAL A 38 -3.69 -1.77 1.03
C VAL A 38 -5.15 -1.63 1.39
N THR A 39 -6.00 -2.47 0.81
CA THR A 39 -7.43 -2.55 1.11
C THR A 39 -7.72 -3.83 1.87
N ASP A 40 -8.40 -3.73 3.01
CA ASP A 40 -8.80 -4.88 3.83
C ASP A 40 -10.19 -5.42 3.43
N TYR A 41 -10.71 -6.38 4.21
CA TYR A 41 -12.04 -6.98 3.98
C TYR A 41 -13.21 -6.04 4.32
N THR A 42 -12.96 -4.94 5.03
CA THR A 42 -13.96 -3.92 5.34
C THR A 42 -14.02 -2.82 4.28
N ASN A 43 -13.20 -2.93 3.22
CA ASN A 43 -12.97 -1.92 2.19
C ASN A 43 -12.31 -0.64 2.70
N GLU A 44 -11.65 -0.68 3.86
CA GLU A 44 -10.82 0.43 4.32
C GLU A 44 -9.49 0.41 3.56
N CYS A 45 -9.08 1.57 3.03
CA CYS A 45 -7.81 1.73 2.32
C CYS A 45 -6.81 2.52 3.17
N LEU A 46 -5.62 1.95 3.33
CA LEU A 46 -4.44 2.62 3.86
C LEU A 46 -3.41 2.76 2.75
N ILE A 47 -3.02 3.99 2.42
CA ILE A 47 -1.98 4.25 1.42
C ILE A 47 -0.62 4.24 2.10
N PHE A 48 0.28 3.44 1.56
CA PHE A 48 1.69 3.42 1.95
C PHE A 48 2.52 4.11 0.87
N GLU A 49 3.37 5.03 1.28
CA GLU A 49 4.26 5.79 0.41
C GLU A 49 5.70 5.68 0.91
N TYR A 50 6.64 5.51 -0.01
CA TYR A 50 8.05 5.61 0.32
C TYR A 50 8.60 6.98 -0.05
N PHE A 51 9.12 7.70 0.94
CA PHE A 51 9.69 9.03 0.77
C PHE A 51 10.97 9.18 1.61
N ASN A 52 12.08 9.56 0.96
CA ASN A 52 13.36 9.85 1.61
C ASN A 52 13.87 8.80 2.62
N GLY A 53 13.71 7.51 2.32
CA GLY A 53 14.17 6.44 3.23
C GLY A 53 13.09 5.88 4.15
N THR A 54 11.93 6.52 4.22
CA THR A 54 10.89 6.23 5.21
C THR A 54 9.60 5.79 4.52
N ILE A 55 8.90 4.85 5.16
CA ILE A 55 7.52 4.48 4.80
C ILE A 55 6.57 5.38 5.60
N ILE A 56 5.69 6.09 4.90
CA ILE A 56 4.65 6.95 5.46
C ILE A 56 3.31 6.32 5.13
N THR A 57 2.34 6.45 6.05
CA THR A 57 0.98 5.95 5.87
C THR A 57 -0.03 7.09 5.85
N HIS A 58 -0.94 7.07 4.88
CA HIS A 58 -2.04 8.02 4.77
C HIS A 58 -3.37 7.28 4.87
N GLU A 59 -4.18 7.63 5.88
CA GLU A 59 -5.56 7.14 5.95
C GLU A 59 -6.40 7.79 4.86
N VAL A 60 -7.07 6.98 4.04
CA VAL A 60 -8.08 7.48 3.12
C VAL A 60 -9.37 7.63 3.89
N LYS A 61 -9.57 8.79 4.52
CA LYS A 61 -10.90 9.14 5.03
C LYS A 61 -11.82 9.32 3.84
N ASN A 62 -12.69 8.35 3.59
CA ASN A 62 -13.89 8.54 2.78
C ASN A 62 -14.68 9.70 3.39
N ARG A 63 -14.40 10.94 2.95
CA ARG A 63 -15.35 12.03 3.11
C ARG A 63 -16.50 11.67 2.19
N GLY A 64 -17.52 11.04 2.77
CA GLY A 64 -18.75 10.69 2.07
C GLY A 64 -19.26 11.89 1.27
N PHE A 65 -19.73 11.59 0.07
CA PHE A 65 -20.59 12.50 -0.70
C PHE A 65 -21.91 12.69 0.03
#